data_AF-A0A425DE90-F1
#
_entry.id   AF-A0A425DE90-F1
#
_cell.length_a   1.000
_cell.length_b   1.000
_cell.length_c   1.000
_cell.angle_alpha   90.00
_cell.angle_beta   90.00
_cell.angle_gamma   90.00
#
_symmetry.space_group_name_H-M   'P 1'
#
loop_
_entity.id
_entity.type
_entity.pdbx_description
1 polymer ?
#
loop_
_entity_poly.entity_id
_entity_poly.type
_entity_poly.pdbx_seq_one_letter_code
_entity_poly.pdbx_strand_id
1 'polypeptide(L)'
;MTNLVAEKNLPINSQVFNGVVRNHVNVQEDIMTHFARDQPLYQTLVRANQITDDSDMLSELLGNEETYAVFCPWFDPEYKPPTTVVQLNWNDPLANLDTSVGATSAYHALKRVADFPELRLSVVHTGSPLKDSLGNRIAYILTQLGHTDSTTATAVVLELVAPVTPSLFDGLVAYESATRSKAVSKAYVSQFKHNVLTAEDAADKTLQLNVVLSMVDSYLKTPRVAAVLPDDVQRPTYSYVTPSGSSSLDVVAYLDPLSDTAQRASGILRMLHSVLHAKITLVLVPPPSYDEFPLKRFYRFLWGGTSSSLVEFDRLPRHPVLTLNIETPELWNVQMVQSDVDIDNIQQNASATFTIKDVLVYGQCVDKTNAQYPTLPNGLQLVLERSVAKLHSHKDTVVMKNLGYFQLQAAPGDARVDTVPVIVYDFLSKTLQLEVKKQPGQEGVRLLDDGPEAPKAPAQPEETSVWTSLVQWGAGRHLYERMLKLMMLSVLKRTNNPVTFWLLENFLSPDFKNSVAALQAEFGMDIRLVTYKWPNWLRRQTDKQRIIWGYKILFLDVLFPLGVDKIIYVDADQVVRADLKELWTMDLHGKAYGYTPF
;
A
#
# COMPACT_ATOMS: atom_id res chain seq x y z
N MET A 1 4.08 -2.65 -44.56
CA MET A 1 4.13 -2.65 -43.08
C MET A 1 2.75 -2.53 -42.45
N THR A 2 1.86 -1.66 -42.93
CA THR A 2 0.50 -1.45 -42.37
C THR A 2 -0.37 -2.71 -42.31
N ASN A 3 -0.32 -3.58 -43.32
CA ASN A 3 -1.11 -4.82 -43.32
C ASN A 3 -0.65 -5.81 -42.24
N LEU A 4 0.66 -5.97 -42.02
CA LEU A 4 1.20 -6.84 -40.98
C LEU A 4 0.86 -6.33 -39.57
N VAL A 5 0.97 -5.01 -39.35
CA VAL A 5 0.61 -4.37 -38.08
C VAL A 5 -0.87 -4.57 -37.77
N ALA A 6 -1.75 -4.43 -38.77
CA ALA A 6 -3.18 -4.66 -38.63
C ALA A 6 -3.53 -6.15 -38.42
N GLU A 7 -2.91 -7.05 -39.19
CA GLU A 7 -3.13 -8.49 -39.08
C GLU A 7 -2.68 -9.06 -37.73
N LYS A 8 -1.54 -8.57 -37.22
CA LYS A 8 -0.96 -8.99 -35.93
C LYS A 8 -1.46 -8.17 -34.74
N ASN A 9 -2.35 -7.21 -34.96
CA ASN A 9 -2.89 -6.31 -33.94
C ASN A 9 -1.80 -5.62 -33.08
N LEU A 10 -0.68 -5.26 -33.70
CA LEU A 10 0.47 -4.69 -33.00
C LEU A 10 0.18 -3.24 -32.58
N PRO A 11 0.55 -2.82 -31.34
CA PRO A 11 0.39 -1.45 -30.90
C PRO A 11 1.18 -0.50 -31.79
N ILE A 12 0.63 0.69 -32.01
CA ILE A 12 1.33 1.76 -32.72
C ILE A 12 2.58 2.16 -31.92
N ASN A 13 3.71 2.32 -32.61
CA ASN A 13 5.03 2.60 -32.01
C ASN A 13 5.61 1.47 -31.12
N SER A 14 5.14 0.24 -31.28
CA SER A 14 5.77 -0.93 -30.66
C SER A 14 6.95 -1.48 -31.47
N GLN A 15 7.83 -2.20 -30.79
CA GLN A 15 8.91 -2.98 -31.38
C GLN A 15 8.73 -4.45 -30.99
N VAL A 16 9.17 -5.35 -31.87
CA VAL A 16 9.09 -6.79 -31.63
C VAL A 16 10.51 -7.36 -31.63
N PHE A 17 10.92 -7.96 -30.51
CA PHE A 17 12.20 -8.64 -30.39
C PHE A 17 11.97 -10.08 -29.96
N ASN A 18 12.45 -11.04 -30.76
CA ASN A 18 12.31 -12.47 -30.48
C ASN A 18 10.88 -12.88 -30.07
N GLY A 19 9.88 -12.39 -30.82
CA GLY A 19 8.46 -12.67 -30.58
C GLY A 19 7.77 -11.84 -29.49
N VAL A 20 8.49 -10.99 -28.75
CA VAL A 20 7.90 -10.17 -27.68
C VAL A 20 7.74 -8.73 -28.11
N VAL A 21 6.50 -8.26 -27.95
CA VAL A 21 6.06 -6.91 -28.28
C VAL A 21 6.35 -5.98 -27.10
N ARG A 22 7.04 -4.88 -27.34
CA ARG A 22 7.29 -3.82 -26.37
C ARG A 22 6.83 -2.49 -26.93
N ASN A 23 6.13 -1.70 -26.13
CA ASN A 23 5.65 -0.37 -26.53
C ASN A 23 6.78 0.68 -26.56
N HIS A 24 7.97 0.35 -26.03
CA HIS A 24 9.15 1.19 -26.04
C HIS A 24 10.43 0.35 -25.94
N VAL A 25 11.59 0.91 -26.30
CA VAL A 25 12.88 0.23 -26.18
C VAL A 25 13.90 1.13 -25.48
N ASN A 26 14.24 0.79 -24.23
CA ASN A 26 15.55 1.12 -23.69
C ASN A 26 16.50 0.03 -24.17
N VAL A 27 17.19 0.32 -25.28
CA VAL A 27 18.04 -0.64 -25.99
C VAL A 27 19.00 -1.37 -25.04
N GLN A 28 19.48 -0.71 -23.99
CA GLN A 28 20.46 -1.31 -23.08
C GLN A 28 19.82 -2.25 -22.04
N GLU A 29 18.68 -1.88 -21.46
CA GLU A 29 18.02 -2.67 -20.42
C GLU A 29 17.17 -3.81 -21.01
N ASP A 30 16.44 -3.52 -22.08
CA ASP A 30 15.54 -4.49 -22.72
C ASP A 30 16.31 -5.59 -23.43
N ILE A 31 17.37 -5.26 -24.17
CA ILE A 31 18.21 -6.28 -24.83
C ILE A 31 18.85 -7.21 -23.80
N MET A 32 19.35 -6.66 -22.69
CA MET A 32 19.93 -7.48 -21.62
C MET A 32 18.88 -8.36 -20.94
N THR A 33 17.67 -7.84 -20.73
CA THR A 33 16.54 -8.62 -20.20
C THR A 33 16.12 -9.73 -21.15
N HIS A 34 16.10 -9.45 -22.47
CA HIS A 34 15.82 -10.45 -23.50
C HIS A 34 16.88 -11.56 -23.52
N PHE A 35 18.17 -11.22 -23.50
CA PHE A 35 19.21 -12.24 -23.42
C PHE A 35 19.13 -13.05 -22.13
N ALA A 36 18.84 -12.41 -20.99
CA ALA A 36 18.67 -13.10 -19.72
C ALA A 36 17.47 -14.08 -19.73
N ARG A 37 16.41 -13.75 -20.46
CA ARG A 37 15.23 -14.63 -20.65
C ARG A 37 15.49 -15.77 -21.64
N ASP A 38 16.06 -15.45 -22.80
CA ASP A 38 16.17 -16.39 -23.94
C ASP A 38 17.31 -17.39 -23.74
N GLN A 39 18.43 -16.97 -23.13
CA GLN A 39 19.58 -17.81 -22.88
C GLN A 39 19.26 -19.11 -22.10
N PRO A 40 18.55 -19.08 -20.95
CA PRO A 40 18.21 -20.31 -20.22
C PRO A 40 17.23 -21.20 -21.00
N LEU A 41 16.36 -20.62 -21.83
CA LEU A 41 15.46 -21.41 -22.69
C LEU A 41 16.26 -22.18 -23.73
N TYR A 42 17.16 -21.51 -24.46
CA TYR A 42 18.04 -22.17 -25.44
C TYR A 42 18.91 -23.25 -24.79
N GLN A 43 19.46 -22.98 -23.59
CA GLN A 43 20.22 -24.00 -22.84
C GLN A 43 19.37 -25.23 -22.50
N THR A 44 18.08 -25.04 -22.19
CA THR A 44 17.15 -26.13 -21.90
C THR A 44 16.83 -26.94 -23.14
N LEU A 45 16.57 -26.28 -24.27
CA LEU A 45 16.29 -26.93 -25.56
C LEU A 45 17.51 -27.72 -26.07
N VAL A 46 18.72 -27.19 -25.92
CA VAL A 46 19.97 -27.93 -26.23
C VAL A 46 20.13 -29.15 -25.31
N ARG A 47 19.90 -29.01 -24.00
CA ARG A 47 19.96 -30.14 -23.05
C ARG A 47 18.91 -31.22 -23.34
N ALA A 48 17.76 -30.83 -23.89
CA ALA A 48 16.70 -31.74 -24.30
C ALA A 48 16.96 -32.38 -25.67
N ASN A 49 18.10 -32.11 -26.33
CA ASN A 49 18.43 -32.52 -27.71
C ASN A 49 17.37 -32.09 -28.74
N GLN A 50 16.70 -30.95 -28.50
CA GLN A 50 15.69 -30.39 -29.41
C GLN A 50 16.29 -29.42 -30.43
N ILE A 51 17.53 -28.96 -30.20
CA ILE A 51 18.27 -28.09 -31.12
C ILE A 51 19.40 -28.90 -31.76
N THR A 52 19.42 -28.92 -33.08
CA THR A 52 20.48 -29.51 -33.91
C THR A 52 21.30 -28.40 -34.58
N ASP A 53 22.45 -28.74 -35.18
CA ASP A 53 23.32 -27.75 -35.84
C ASP A 53 22.63 -27.01 -37.00
N ASP A 54 21.56 -27.58 -37.57
CA ASP A 54 20.77 -27.01 -38.67
C ASP A 54 19.44 -26.36 -38.20
N SER A 55 19.17 -26.32 -36.89
CA SER A 55 17.90 -25.79 -36.35
C SER A 55 17.85 -24.26 -36.41
N ASP A 56 16.72 -23.70 -36.87
CA ASP A 56 16.45 -22.26 -36.74
C ASP A 56 16.01 -21.91 -35.32
N MET A 57 16.94 -21.32 -34.56
CA MET A 57 16.76 -20.91 -33.18
C MET A 57 15.52 -20.02 -32.97
N LEU A 58 15.20 -19.15 -33.94
CA LEU A 58 14.05 -18.26 -33.82
C LEU A 58 12.74 -19.03 -34.00
N SER A 59 12.70 -19.98 -34.94
CA SER A 59 11.53 -20.84 -35.15
C SER A 59 11.26 -21.74 -33.94
N GLU A 60 12.32 -22.27 -33.31
CA GLU A 60 12.19 -23.04 -32.05
C GLU A 60 11.69 -22.17 -30.88
N LEU A 61 12.16 -20.92 -30.80
CA LEU A 61 11.69 -19.97 -29.78
C LEU A 61 10.20 -19.62 -29.98
N LEU A 62 9.79 -19.36 -31.22
CA LEU A 62 8.41 -19.03 -31.59
C LEU A 62 7.47 -20.26 -31.62
N GLY A 63 8.02 -21.47 -31.64
CA GLY A 63 7.28 -22.73 -31.57
C GLY A 63 6.79 -23.09 -30.16
N ASN A 64 7.18 -22.31 -29.15
CA ASN A 64 6.75 -22.52 -27.76
C ASN A 64 5.24 -22.28 -27.59
N GLU A 65 4.60 -23.03 -26.68
CA GLU A 65 3.15 -22.96 -26.36
C GLU A 65 2.69 -21.57 -25.90
N GLU A 66 3.62 -20.71 -25.47
CA GLU A 66 3.38 -19.34 -25.01
C GLU A 66 3.45 -18.28 -26.14
N THR A 67 3.63 -18.70 -27.39
CA THR A 67 3.65 -17.79 -28.55
C THR A 67 2.27 -17.68 -29.19
N TYR A 68 1.74 -16.47 -29.30
CA TYR A 68 0.42 -16.21 -29.89
C TYR A 68 0.52 -15.62 -31.30
N ALA A 69 -0.41 -16.02 -32.17
CA ALA A 69 -0.42 -15.58 -33.57
C ALA A 69 -0.71 -14.08 -33.74
N VAL A 70 -1.39 -13.46 -32.78
CA VAL A 70 -1.85 -12.06 -32.77
C VAL A 70 -1.56 -11.46 -31.40
N PHE A 71 -1.16 -10.19 -31.33
CA PHE A 71 -0.97 -9.50 -30.07
C PHE A 71 -2.30 -9.12 -29.42
N CYS A 72 -2.40 -9.37 -28.12
CA CYS A 72 -3.46 -8.84 -27.27
C CYS A 72 -2.80 -8.21 -26.04
N PRO A 73 -3.20 -6.99 -25.61
CA PRO A 73 -2.69 -6.41 -24.37
C PRO A 73 -2.88 -7.34 -23.15
N TRP A 74 -3.88 -8.23 -23.17
CA TRP A 74 -4.16 -9.17 -22.10
C TRP A 74 -3.10 -10.26 -21.92
N PHE A 75 -2.27 -10.49 -22.93
CA PHE A 75 -1.14 -11.42 -22.85
C PHE A 75 0.06 -10.78 -22.13
N ASP A 76 0.06 -9.46 -21.96
CA ASP A 76 1.10 -8.75 -21.24
C ASP A 76 0.79 -8.74 -19.73
N PRO A 77 1.64 -9.33 -18.87
CA PRO A 77 1.43 -9.33 -17.43
C PRO A 77 1.48 -7.92 -16.80
N GLU A 78 2.06 -6.93 -17.48
CA GLU A 78 2.07 -5.53 -17.04
C GLU A 78 0.78 -4.78 -17.39
N TYR A 79 -0.04 -5.32 -18.30
CA TYR A 79 -1.30 -4.71 -18.69
C TYR A 79 -2.31 -4.77 -17.55
N LYS A 80 -2.72 -3.59 -17.08
CA LYS A 80 -3.81 -3.45 -16.12
C LYS A 80 -5.12 -3.32 -16.91
N PRO A 81 -6.03 -4.30 -16.86
CA PRO A 81 -7.32 -4.15 -17.50
C PRO A 81 -8.07 -2.97 -16.87
N PRO A 82 -8.86 -2.21 -17.64
CA PRO A 82 -9.69 -1.15 -17.09
C PRO A 82 -10.56 -1.71 -15.96
N THR A 83 -10.42 -1.13 -14.76
CA THR A 83 -11.26 -1.44 -13.60
C THR A 83 -12.60 -0.74 -13.74
N THR A 84 -13.39 -1.12 -14.75
CA THR A 84 -14.80 -0.78 -14.77
C THR A 84 -15.48 -1.69 -13.75
N VAL A 85 -15.45 -1.31 -12.47
CA VAL A 85 -16.31 -1.91 -11.45
C VAL A 85 -17.73 -1.44 -11.76
N VAL A 86 -18.31 -2.02 -12.80
CA VAL A 86 -19.75 -2.11 -12.84
C VAL A 86 -20.08 -3.23 -11.85
N GLN A 87 -20.93 -2.97 -10.88
CA GLN A 87 -21.67 -4.02 -10.17
C GLN A 87 -22.59 -4.72 -11.18
N LEU A 88 -22.01 -5.41 -12.17
CA LEU A 88 -22.74 -6.35 -13.02
C LEU A 88 -22.73 -7.65 -12.25
N ASN A 89 -23.87 -8.32 -12.10
CA ASN A 89 -23.80 -9.75 -11.86
C ASN A 89 -23.11 -10.35 -13.11
N TRP A 90 -21.96 -10.95 -12.86
CA TRP A 90 -20.88 -11.23 -13.80
C TRP A 90 -21.17 -12.52 -14.57
N ASN A 91 -21.00 -12.53 -15.91
CA ASN A 91 -20.51 -13.67 -16.74
C ASN A 91 -20.59 -13.48 -18.28
N ASP A 92 -20.35 -12.29 -18.86
CA ASP A 92 -20.58 -12.11 -20.32
C ASP A 92 -19.50 -11.29 -21.06
N PRO A 93 -19.13 -11.67 -22.30
CA PRO A 93 -18.46 -10.75 -23.21
C PRO A 93 -19.42 -9.61 -23.59
N LEU A 94 -18.95 -8.39 -23.36
CA LEU A 94 -19.70 -7.16 -23.53
C LEU A 94 -19.61 -6.73 -24.99
N ALA A 95 -20.66 -6.98 -25.78
CA ALA A 95 -20.72 -6.58 -27.18
C ALA A 95 -21.89 -5.63 -27.39
N ASN A 96 -21.60 -4.40 -27.83
CA ASN A 96 -22.66 -3.52 -28.30
C ASN A 96 -23.14 -3.98 -29.68
N LEU A 97 -24.14 -4.87 -29.69
CA LEU A 97 -24.79 -5.41 -30.90
C LEU A 97 -25.40 -4.34 -31.82
N ASP A 98 -25.59 -3.10 -31.35
CA ASP A 98 -26.07 -2.01 -32.20
C ASP A 98 -24.95 -1.38 -33.05
N THR A 99 -23.69 -1.73 -32.77
CA THR A 99 -22.53 -1.29 -33.55
C THR A 99 -22.09 -2.38 -34.51
N SER A 100 -21.64 -2.01 -35.71
CA SER A 100 -21.10 -2.96 -36.69
C SER A 100 -19.92 -3.76 -36.13
N VAL A 101 -19.07 -3.12 -35.34
CA VAL A 101 -17.91 -3.74 -34.68
C VAL A 101 -18.33 -4.77 -33.62
N GLY A 102 -19.29 -4.42 -32.76
CA GLY A 102 -19.82 -5.33 -31.74
C GLY A 102 -20.57 -6.52 -32.34
N ALA A 103 -21.42 -6.27 -33.34
CA ALA A 103 -22.13 -7.33 -34.07
C ALA A 103 -21.20 -8.28 -34.83
N THR A 104 -20.16 -7.74 -35.48
CA THR A 104 -19.14 -8.56 -36.19
C THR A 104 -18.33 -9.40 -35.21
N SER A 105 -17.98 -8.85 -34.05
CA SER A 105 -17.27 -9.59 -32.99
C SER A 105 -18.13 -10.73 -32.43
N ALA A 106 -19.41 -10.47 -32.17
CA ALA A 106 -20.36 -11.50 -31.74
C ALA A 106 -20.53 -12.60 -32.80
N TYR A 107 -20.61 -12.23 -34.09
CA TYR A 107 -20.68 -13.19 -35.19
C TYR A 107 -19.42 -14.08 -35.27
N HIS A 108 -18.22 -13.51 -35.15
CA HIS A 108 -16.98 -14.29 -35.18
C HIS A 108 -16.88 -15.25 -33.99
N ALA A 109 -17.29 -14.81 -32.79
CA ALA A 109 -17.34 -15.67 -31.61
C ALA A 109 -18.35 -16.81 -31.79
N LEU A 110 -19.56 -16.53 -32.29
CA LEU A 110 -20.59 -17.54 -32.56
C LEU A 110 -20.13 -18.57 -33.60
N LYS A 111 -19.46 -18.11 -34.67
CA LYS A 111 -18.89 -18.99 -35.69
C LYS A 111 -17.83 -19.92 -35.11
N ARG A 112 -16.97 -19.40 -34.22
CA ARG A 112 -15.95 -20.21 -33.55
C ARG A 112 -16.53 -21.26 -32.61
N VAL A 113 -17.56 -20.91 -31.85
CA VAL A 113 -18.28 -21.87 -30.99
C VAL A 113 -18.91 -23.00 -31.81
N ALA A 114 -19.38 -22.71 -33.03
CA ALA A 114 -19.88 -23.74 -33.92
C ALA A 114 -18.78 -24.72 -34.39
N ASP A 115 -17.53 -24.26 -34.49
CA ASP A 115 -16.37 -25.10 -34.83
C ASP A 115 -15.84 -25.90 -33.61
N PHE A 116 -16.09 -25.43 -32.38
CA PHE A 116 -15.59 -25.97 -31.12
C PHE A 116 -16.74 -26.22 -30.13
N PRO A 117 -17.40 -27.41 -30.17
CA PRO A 117 -18.60 -27.68 -29.39
C PRO A 117 -18.41 -27.67 -27.86
N GLU A 118 -17.16 -27.75 -27.39
CA GLU A 118 -16.75 -27.61 -26.00
C GLU A 118 -16.77 -26.17 -25.48
N LEU A 119 -16.86 -25.16 -26.36
CA LEU A 119 -16.94 -23.76 -25.98
C LEU A 119 -18.40 -23.35 -25.80
N ARG A 120 -18.68 -22.61 -24.74
CA ARG A 120 -19.95 -21.91 -24.55
C ARG A 120 -19.73 -20.41 -24.65
N LEU A 121 -20.69 -19.74 -25.30
CA LEU A 121 -20.68 -18.30 -25.50
C LEU A 121 -22.00 -17.71 -25.06
N SER A 122 -21.92 -16.85 -24.06
CA SER A 122 -22.97 -15.89 -23.74
C SER A 122 -22.67 -14.57 -24.45
N VAL A 123 -23.68 -13.79 -24.83
CA VAL A 123 -23.48 -12.49 -25.47
C VAL A 123 -24.37 -11.48 -24.75
N VAL A 124 -23.76 -10.48 -24.10
CA VAL A 124 -24.51 -9.41 -23.45
C VAL A 124 -24.43 -8.13 -24.22
N HIS A 125 -25.61 -7.60 -24.52
CA HIS A 125 -25.78 -6.32 -25.18
C HIS A 125 -25.56 -5.16 -24.20
N THR A 126 -24.60 -4.28 -24.52
CA THR A 126 -24.24 -3.10 -23.71
C THR A 126 -24.79 -1.77 -24.22
N GLY A 127 -25.74 -1.82 -25.16
CA GLY A 127 -26.39 -0.62 -25.67
C GLY A 127 -27.17 0.14 -24.60
N SER A 128 -27.47 1.41 -24.86
CA SER A 128 -28.24 2.22 -23.92
C SER A 128 -29.66 1.64 -23.74
N PRO A 129 -30.13 1.38 -22.51
CA PRO A 129 -31.47 0.86 -22.26
C PRO A 129 -32.58 1.86 -22.61
N LEU A 130 -32.22 3.12 -22.89
CA LEU A 130 -33.14 4.21 -23.21
C LEU A 130 -33.42 4.34 -24.71
N LYS A 131 -32.72 3.59 -25.58
CA LYS A 131 -32.97 3.55 -27.03
C LYS A 131 -33.61 2.23 -27.41
N ASP A 132 -34.71 2.27 -28.15
CA ASP A 132 -35.31 1.07 -28.75
C ASP A 132 -34.37 0.55 -29.84
N SER A 133 -33.61 -0.50 -29.52
CA SER A 133 -32.52 -1.02 -30.34
C SER A 133 -32.72 -2.50 -30.63
N LEU A 134 -32.07 -2.98 -31.70
CA LEU A 134 -32.13 -4.39 -32.08
C LEU A 134 -31.57 -5.27 -30.95
N GLY A 135 -30.50 -4.82 -30.30
CA GLY A 135 -29.93 -5.51 -29.14
C GLY A 135 -30.90 -5.60 -27.95
N ASN A 136 -31.64 -4.54 -27.64
CA ASN A 136 -32.65 -4.53 -26.58
C ASN A 136 -33.84 -5.46 -26.90
N ARG A 137 -34.24 -5.55 -28.17
CA ARG A 137 -35.32 -6.46 -28.61
C ARG A 137 -34.90 -7.92 -28.54
N ILE A 138 -33.66 -8.25 -28.93
CA ILE A 138 -33.11 -9.60 -28.81
C ILE A 138 -33.01 -10.01 -27.33
N ALA A 139 -32.50 -9.13 -26.46
CA ALA A 139 -32.44 -9.37 -25.02
C ALA A 139 -33.84 -9.61 -24.41
N TYR A 140 -34.84 -8.81 -24.82
CA TYR A 140 -36.23 -8.99 -24.40
C TYR A 140 -36.82 -10.33 -24.86
N ILE A 141 -36.61 -10.72 -26.12
CA ILE A 141 -37.08 -12.00 -26.68
C ILE A 141 -36.46 -13.20 -25.93
N LEU A 142 -35.15 -13.16 -25.67
CA LEU A 142 -34.45 -14.20 -24.92
C LEU A 142 -35.00 -14.35 -23.50
N THR A 143 -35.36 -13.23 -22.86
CA THR A 143 -35.99 -13.21 -21.53
C THR A 143 -37.40 -13.81 -21.57
N GLN A 144 -38.19 -13.54 -22.62
CA GLN A 144 -39.55 -14.06 -22.78
C GLN A 144 -39.59 -15.54 -23.17
N LEU A 145 -38.56 -16.07 -23.83
CA LEU A 145 -38.45 -17.48 -24.22
C LEU A 145 -38.09 -18.42 -23.05
N GLY A 146 -37.97 -17.91 -21.82
CA GLY A 146 -37.63 -18.73 -20.67
C GLY A 146 -36.18 -19.23 -20.67
N HIS A 147 -35.32 -18.73 -21.58
CA HIS A 147 -33.87 -18.88 -21.50
C HIS A 147 -33.30 -17.95 -20.40
N THR A 148 -33.88 -18.03 -19.21
CA THR A 148 -33.36 -17.48 -17.95
C THR A 148 -32.76 -18.59 -17.11
N ASP A 149 -32.27 -19.65 -17.75
CA ASP A 149 -31.49 -20.67 -17.07
C ASP A 149 -30.10 -20.10 -16.77
N SER A 150 -29.98 -19.61 -15.55
CA SER A 150 -28.76 -19.34 -14.80
C SER A 150 -27.90 -20.60 -14.61
N THR A 151 -27.67 -21.38 -15.66
CA THR A 151 -26.81 -22.56 -15.65
C THR A 151 -25.45 -22.20 -16.23
N THR A 152 -24.53 -21.90 -15.30
CA THR A 152 -23.14 -22.38 -15.27
C THR A 152 -22.51 -22.71 -16.64
N ALA A 153 -21.58 -21.85 -17.09
CA ALA A 153 -20.35 -22.21 -17.83
C ALA A 153 -19.67 -20.98 -18.46
N THR A 154 -18.36 -20.86 -18.21
CA THR A 154 -17.31 -20.14 -18.98
C THR A 154 -17.64 -18.73 -19.50
N ALA A 155 -17.13 -17.72 -18.79
CA ALA A 155 -17.06 -16.36 -19.30
C ALA A 155 -15.59 -15.89 -19.35
N VAL A 156 -15.02 -15.82 -20.55
CA VAL A 156 -13.93 -14.87 -20.80
C VAL A 156 -14.63 -13.53 -20.94
N VAL A 157 -14.66 -12.75 -19.85
CA VAL A 157 -15.09 -11.35 -19.92
C VAL A 157 -14.15 -10.70 -20.94
N LEU A 158 -14.65 -10.37 -22.11
CA LEU A 158 -13.88 -9.68 -23.12
C LEU A 158 -14.46 -8.28 -23.21
N GLU A 159 -13.95 -7.37 -22.38
CA GLU A 159 -14.08 -5.93 -22.68
C GLU A 159 -13.09 -5.65 -23.81
N LEU A 160 -13.45 -6.02 -25.03
CA LEU A 160 -12.55 -5.78 -26.15
C LEU A 160 -12.63 -4.33 -26.56
N VAL A 161 -11.52 -3.66 -26.35
CA VAL A 161 -11.19 -2.37 -26.93
C VAL A 161 -11.01 -2.48 -28.48
N ALA A 162 -11.06 -3.69 -29.05
CA ALA A 162 -10.83 -3.99 -30.47
C ALA A 162 -11.78 -5.08 -31.03
N PRO A 163 -12.05 -5.15 -32.35
CA PRO A 163 -12.85 -6.23 -32.95
C PRO A 163 -12.22 -7.61 -32.71
N VAL A 164 -13.04 -8.60 -32.32
CA VAL A 164 -12.57 -9.99 -32.18
C VAL A 164 -12.38 -10.61 -33.56
N THR A 165 -11.13 -10.86 -33.93
CA THR A 165 -10.81 -11.72 -35.08
C THR A 165 -10.78 -13.19 -34.65
N PRO A 166 -11.01 -14.15 -35.57
CA PRO A 166 -10.93 -15.57 -35.25
C PRO A 166 -9.58 -15.99 -34.63
N SER A 167 -8.47 -15.43 -35.12
CA SER A 167 -7.12 -15.71 -34.61
C SER A 167 -6.86 -15.11 -33.22
N LEU A 168 -7.44 -13.94 -32.92
CA LEU A 168 -7.39 -13.36 -31.58
C LEU A 168 -8.19 -14.21 -30.58
N PHE A 169 -9.36 -14.71 -30.99
CA PHE A 169 -10.18 -15.60 -30.17
C PHE A 169 -9.43 -16.89 -29.80
N ASP A 170 -8.82 -17.56 -30.79
CA ASP A 170 -8.04 -18.79 -30.55
C ASP A 170 -6.85 -18.51 -29.60
N GLY A 171 -6.16 -17.38 -29.79
CA GLY A 171 -5.07 -16.95 -28.92
C GLY A 171 -5.52 -16.70 -27.47
N LEU A 172 -6.68 -16.08 -27.28
CA LEU A 172 -7.27 -15.84 -25.95
C LEU A 172 -7.65 -17.15 -25.26
N VAL A 173 -8.25 -18.10 -25.98
CA VAL A 173 -8.59 -19.42 -25.44
C VAL A 173 -7.33 -20.20 -25.06
N ALA A 174 -6.30 -20.17 -25.92
CA ALA A 174 -5.02 -20.82 -25.63
C ALA A 174 -4.33 -20.20 -24.40
N TYR A 175 -4.29 -18.86 -24.32
CA TYR A 175 -3.74 -18.13 -23.17
C TYR A 175 -4.50 -18.46 -21.87
N GLU A 176 -5.83 -18.45 -21.92
CA GLU A 176 -6.68 -18.76 -20.77
C GLU A 176 -6.46 -20.20 -20.26
N SER A 177 -6.40 -21.14 -21.21
CA SER A 177 -6.16 -22.55 -20.92
C SER A 177 -4.79 -22.76 -20.29
N ALA A 178 -3.73 -22.20 -20.89
CA ALA A 178 -2.35 -22.36 -20.43
C ALA A 178 -2.11 -21.73 -19.05
N THR A 179 -2.65 -20.53 -18.81
CA THR A 179 -2.37 -19.76 -17.59
C THR A 179 -3.27 -20.11 -16.41
N ARG A 180 -4.57 -20.36 -16.65
CA ARG A 180 -5.57 -20.49 -15.58
C ARG A 180 -6.25 -21.87 -15.58
N SER A 181 -6.98 -22.22 -16.62
CA SER A 181 -7.89 -23.38 -16.60
C SER A 181 -7.17 -24.72 -16.44
N LYS A 182 -6.04 -24.93 -17.13
CA LYS A 182 -5.22 -26.17 -17.02
C LYS A 182 -4.62 -26.33 -15.63
N ALA A 183 -4.21 -25.23 -14.99
CA ALA A 183 -3.66 -25.24 -13.63
C ALA A 183 -4.73 -25.61 -12.60
N VAL A 184 -5.93 -25.01 -12.68
CA VAL A 184 -7.05 -25.33 -11.79
C VAL A 184 -7.51 -26.78 -11.98
N SER A 185 -7.65 -27.23 -13.23
CA SER A 185 -8.02 -28.62 -13.53
C SER A 185 -7.01 -29.61 -12.94
N LYS A 186 -5.70 -29.38 -13.15
CA LYS A 186 -4.63 -30.21 -12.59
C LYS A 186 -4.67 -30.23 -11.06
N ALA A 187 -4.85 -29.07 -10.42
CA ALA A 187 -4.95 -28.96 -8.97
C ALA A 187 -6.16 -29.75 -8.42
N TYR A 188 -7.32 -29.62 -9.06
CA TYR A 188 -8.53 -30.32 -8.64
C TYR A 188 -8.39 -31.84 -8.75
N VAL A 189 -7.90 -32.34 -9.89
CA VAL A 189 -7.67 -33.77 -10.11
C VAL A 189 -6.68 -34.34 -9.08
N SER A 190 -5.66 -33.57 -8.71
CA SER A 190 -4.68 -33.99 -7.70
C SER A 190 -5.28 -34.15 -6.30
N GLN A 191 -6.24 -33.30 -5.93
CA GLN A 191 -6.83 -33.25 -4.59
C GLN A 191 -7.98 -34.24 -4.41
N PHE A 192 -8.85 -34.39 -5.42
CA PHE A 192 -10.09 -35.17 -5.33
C PHE A 192 -10.01 -36.53 -6.04
N LYS A 193 -8.79 -37.08 -6.16
CA LYS A 193 -8.43 -38.38 -6.78
C LYS A 193 -9.68 -39.20 -7.19
N HIS A 194 -10.00 -39.14 -8.49
CA HIS A 194 -11.13 -39.79 -9.20
C HIS A 194 -12.40 -38.97 -9.49
N ASN A 195 -12.56 -37.75 -8.98
CA ASN A 195 -13.55 -36.81 -9.53
C ASN A 195 -12.94 -36.01 -10.69
N VAL A 196 -13.16 -36.50 -11.91
CA VAL A 196 -12.89 -35.72 -13.12
C VAL A 196 -14.01 -34.69 -13.24
N LEU A 197 -13.69 -33.41 -13.01
CA LEU A 197 -14.61 -32.33 -13.36
C LEU A 197 -14.90 -32.41 -14.85
N THR A 198 -16.15 -32.17 -15.24
CA THR A 198 -16.41 -31.84 -16.65
C THR A 198 -15.62 -30.57 -17.01
N ALA A 199 -15.31 -30.39 -18.30
CA ALA A 199 -14.63 -29.18 -18.74
C ALA A 199 -15.40 -27.92 -18.33
N GLU A 200 -16.74 -28.02 -18.28
CA GLU A 200 -17.67 -26.96 -17.87
C GLU A 200 -17.53 -26.64 -16.37
N ASP A 201 -17.59 -27.65 -15.50
CA ASP A 201 -17.46 -27.44 -14.05
C ASP A 201 -16.07 -26.90 -13.66
N ALA A 202 -15.02 -27.34 -14.37
CA ALA A 202 -13.66 -26.87 -14.16
C ALA A 202 -13.50 -25.40 -14.54
N ALA A 203 -14.11 -24.98 -15.65
CA ALA A 203 -14.13 -23.59 -16.05
C ALA A 203 -14.85 -22.69 -15.04
N ASP A 204 -16.01 -23.13 -14.54
CA ASP A 204 -16.77 -22.36 -13.55
C ASP A 204 -16.04 -22.22 -12.22
N LYS A 205 -15.38 -23.29 -11.77
CA LYS A 205 -14.52 -23.21 -10.57
C LYS A 205 -13.33 -22.29 -10.77
N THR A 206 -12.71 -22.30 -11.95
CA THR A 206 -11.62 -21.39 -12.31
C THR A 206 -12.09 -19.93 -12.26
N LEU A 207 -13.27 -19.65 -12.81
CA LEU A 207 -13.84 -18.31 -12.84
C LEU A 207 -14.19 -17.81 -11.43
N GLN A 208 -14.89 -18.62 -10.63
CA GLN A 208 -15.22 -18.28 -9.24
C GLN A 208 -13.97 -17.95 -8.43
N LEU A 209 -12.91 -18.74 -8.59
CA LEU A 209 -11.63 -18.48 -7.95
C LEU A 209 -11.05 -17.13 -8.38
N ASN A 210 -10.99 -16.85 -9.69
CA ASN A 210 -10.43 -15.60 -10.21
C ASN A 210 -11.20 -14.36 -9.73
N VAL A 211 -12.53 -14.44 -9.63
CA VAL A 211 -13.37 -13.35 -9.11
C VAL A 211 -13.05 -13.08 -7.64
N VAL A 212 -12.95 -14.13 -6.82
CA VAL A 212 -12.56 -13.96 -5.42
C VAL A 212 -11.15 -13.39 -5.31
N LEU A 213 -10.21 -13.89 -6.10
CA LEU A 213 -8.83 -13.41 -6.10
C LEU A 213 -8.73 -11.95 -6.56
N SER A 214 -9.52 -11.53 -7.55
CA SER A 214 -9.53 -10.14 -8.04
C SER A 214 -10.16 -9.19 -7.01
N MET A 215 -11.23 -9.62 -6.33
CA MET A 215 -11.80 -8.89 -5.21
C MET A 215 -10.77 -8.71 -4.09
N VAL A 216 -10.06 -9.78 -3.70
CA VAL A 216 -9.01 -9.70 -2.67
C VAL A 216 -7.84 -8.80 -3.10
N ASP A 217 -7.36 -8.94 -4.34
CA ASP A 217 -6.26 -8.13 -4.88
C ASP A 217 -6.64 -6.66 -5.04
N SER A 218 -7.93 -6.33 -5.18
CA SER A 218 -8.41 -4.96 -5.20
C SER A 218 -8.18 -4.21 -3.89
N TYR A 219 -8.17 -4.94 -2.76
CA TYR A 219 -7.85 -4.40 -1.44
C TYR A 219 -6.34 -4.37 -1.21
N LEU A 220 -5.67 -5.52 -1.36
CA LEU A 220 -4.23 -5.63 -1.19
C LEU A 220 -3.69 -6.81 -2.02
N LYS A 221 -2.97 -6.48 -3.10
CA LYS A 221 -2.27 -7.49 -3.91
C LYS A 221 -1.16 -8.12 -3.07
N THR A 222 -1.35 -9.37 -2.68
CA THR A 222 -0.36 -10.13 -1.90
C THR A 222 0.26 -11.25 -2.75
N PRO A 223 1.57 -11.50 -2.62
CA PRO A 223 2.20 -12.61 -3.30
C PRO A 223 1.61 -13.91 -2.76
N ARG A 224 1.05 -14.72 -3.66
CA ARG A 224 0.47 -16.01 -3.32
C ARG A 224 1.57 -17.06 -3.32
N VAL A 225 1.68 -17.80 -2.23
CA VAL A 225 2.66 -18.88 -2.07
C VAL A 225 1.89 -20.17 -1.85
N ALA A 226 2.41 -21.28 -2.37
CA ALA A 226 1.85 -22.60 -2.09
C ALA A 226 1.77 -22.81 -0.58
N ALA A 227 0.61 -23.30 -0.10
CA ALA A 227 0.44 -23.57 1.32
C ALA A 227 1.45 -24.63 1.75
N VAL A 228 2.39 -24.26 2.62
CA VAL A 228 3.15 -25.23 3.40
C VAL A 228 2.18 -25.72 4.46
N LEU A 229 1.44 -26.78 4.16
CA LEU A 229 0.61 -27.47 5.14
C LEU A 229 1.46 -28.56 5.80
N PRO A 230 1.33 -28.80 7.11
CA PRO A 230 1.84 -30.02 7.69
C PRO A 230 1.08 -31.18 7.02
N ASP A 231 1.76 -32.02 6.24
CA ASP A 231 1.17 -33.29 5.85
C ASP A 231 0.73 -34.02 7.12
N ASP A 232 -0.45 -34.66 7.11
CA ASP A 232 -0.94 -35.40 8.29
C ASP A 232 0.06 -36.47 8.79
N VAL A 233 1.00 -36.88 7.92
CA VAL A 233 2.08 -37.84 8.20
C VAL A 233 3.30 -37.19 8.90
N GLN A 234 3.45 -35.87 8.84
CA GLN A 234 4.56 -35.10 9.45
C GLN A 234 4.05 -33.97 10.36
N ARG A 235 3.00 -34.21 11.16
CA ARG A 235 2.57 -33.19 12.13
C ARG A 235 3.75 -32.86 13.07
N PRO A 236 4.27 -31.62 13.07
CA PRO A 236 5.37 -31.27 13.93
C PRO A 236 4.95 -31.45 15.38
N THR A 237 5.87 -31.93 16.22
CA THR A 237 5.64 -32.29 17.63
C THR A 237 4.94 -31.20 18.44
N TYR A 238 5.09 -29.94 18.03
CA TYR A 238 4.50 -28.75 18.67
C TYR A 238 3.44 -28.09 17.76
N SER A 239 2.38 -28.83 17.44
CA SER A 239 1.23 -28.32 16.68
C SER A 239 -0.07 -28.45 17.44
N TYR A 240 -0.95 -27.46 17.26
CA TYR A 240 -2.30 -27.42 17.82
C TYR A 240 -3.30 -27.05 16.75
N VAL A 241 -4.44 -27.72 16.72
CA VAL A 241 -5.54 -27.43 15.80
C VAL A 241 -6.80 -27.20 16.61
N THR A 242 -7.52 -26.13 16.30
CA THR A 242 -8.81 -25.85 16.95
C THR A 242 -9.84 -26.94 16.63
N PRO A 243 -10.76 -27.26 17.56
CA PRO A 243 -11.81 -28.26 17.33
C PRO A 243 -12.58 -27.97 16.03
N SER A 244 -12.67 -28.98 15.18
CA SER A 244 -13.17 -28.90 13.81
C SER A 244 -14.67 -28.59 13.75
N GLY A 245 -15.00 -27.34 13.43
CA GLY A 245 -16.29 -26.93 12.86
C GLY A 245 -16.17 -26.68 11.36
N SER A 246 -17.29 -26.56 10.65
CA SER A 246 -17.33 -26.11 9.26
C SER A 246 -16.97 -24.63 9.19
N SER A 247 -15.67 -24.33 9.12
CA SER A 247 -15.17 -22.97 8.94
C SER A 247 -14.95 -22.68 7.46
N SER A 248 -15.37 -21.51 7.00
CA SER A 248 -15.03 -21.00 5.66
C SER A 248 -13.60 -20.46 5.57
N LEU A 249 -12.92 -20.26 6.70
CA LEU A 249 -11.58 -19.68 6.78
C LEU A 249 -10.63 -20.63 7.51
N ASP A 250 -9.64 -21.18 6.81
CA ASP A 250 -8.56 -21.99 7.40
C ASP A 250 -7.29 -21.13 7.51
N VAL A 251 -6.77 -21.01 8.73
CA VAL A 251 -5.60 -20.19 9.07
C VAL A 251 -4.51 -21.09 9.63
N VAL A 252 -3.37 -21.13 8.96
CA VAL A 252 -2.18 -21.83 9.44
C VAL A 252 -1.12 -20.81 9.86
N ALA A 253 -0.70 -20.87 11.13
CA ALA A 253 0.24 -19.94 11.73
C ALA A 253 1.51 -20.66 12.16
N TYR A 254 2.64 -20.28 11.57
CA TYR A 254 3.99 -20.70 11.96
C TYR A 254 4.62 -19.63 12.83
N LEU A 255 4.84 -19.92 14.11
CA LEU A 255 5.29 -18.92 15.08
C LEU A 255 6.44 -19.43 15.94
N ASP A 256 7.45 -18.60 16.13
CA ASP A 256 8.38 -18.76 17.25
C ASP A 256 7.68 -18.28 18.54
N PRO A 257 7.40 -19.16 19.52
CA PRO A 257 6.67 -18.79 20.73
C PRO A 257 7.34 -17.69 21.56
N LEU A 258 8.65 -17.48 21.41
CA LEU A 258 9.40 -16.46 22.15
C LEU A 258 9.64 -15.18 21.32
N SER A 259 8.91 -14.99 20.23
CA SER A 259 9.03 -13.78 19.39
C SER A 259 8.01 -12.70 19.74
N ASP A 260 8.40 -11.44 19.54
CA ASP A 260 7.51 -10.28 19.63
C ASP A 260 6.30 -10.37 18.68
N THR A 261 6.50 -10.99 17.51
CA THR A 261 5.45 -11.22 16.52
C THR A 261 4.44 -12.26 17.00
N ALA A 262 4.88 -13.32 17.70
CA ALA A 262 3.96 -14.31 18.27
C ALA A 262 3.08 -13.71 19.38
N GLN A 263 3.60 -12.78 20.19
CA GLN A 263 2.78 -12.04 21.16
C GLN A 263 1.60 -11.33 20.49
N ARG A 264 1.86 -10.63 19.37
CA ARG A 264 0.82 -9.95 18.58
C ARG A 264 -0.11 -10.93 17.85
N ALA A 265 0.46 -11.92 17.19
CA ALA A 265 -0.28 -12.92 16.43
C ALA A 265 -1.24 -13.70 17.34
N SER A 266 -0.87 -13.97 18.60
CA SER A 266 -1.74 -14.68 19.55
C SER A 266 -3.11 -14.00 19.72
N GLY A 267 -3.14 -12.67 19.80
CA GLY A 267 -4.39 -11.90 19.90
C GLY A 267 -5.21 -11.95 18.62
N ILE A 268 -4.55 -11.80 17.48
CA ILE A 268 -5.16 -11.85 16.15
C ILE A 268 -5.76 -13.24 15.88
N LEU A 269 -5.03 -14.31 16.16
CA LEU A 269 -5.53 -15.68 16.00
C LEU A 269 -6.76 -15.92 16.88
N ARG A 270 -6.72 -15.49 18.15
CA ARG A 270 -7.91 -15.59 19.02
C ARG A 270 -9.11 -14.83 18.46
N MET A 271 -8.89 -13.61 17.94
CA MET A 271 -9.92 -12.81 17.27
C MET A 271 -10.51 -13.53 16.06
N LEU A 272 -9.67 -14.07 15.17
CA LEU A 272 -10.11 -14.78 13.97
C LEU A 272 -10.95 -16.02 14.34
N HIS A 273 -10.53 -16.78 15.34
CA HIS A 273 -11.27 -17.96 15.80
C HIS A 273 -12.63 -17.59 16.42
N SER A 274 -12.71 -16.54 17.23
CA SER A 274 -13.95 -16.20 17.93
C SER A 274 -14.94 -15.40 17.10
N VAL A 275 -14.45 -14.49 16.24
CA VAL A 275 -15.29 -13.56 15.46
C VAL A 275 -15.66 -14.15 14.12
N LEU A 276 -14.70 -14.77 13.42
CA LEU A 276 -14.90 -15.34 12.09
C LEU A 276 -15.08 -16.85 12.11
N HIS A 277 -15.08 -17.48 13.30
CA HIS A 277 -15.13 -18.93 13.45
C HIS A 277 -14.05 -19.63 12.61
N ALA A 278 -12.89 -19.00 12.45
CA ALA A 278 -11.78 -19.51 11.65
C ALA A 278 -11.22 -20.80 12.25
N LYS A 279 -10.94 -21.80 11.42
CA LYS A 279 -10.14 -22.96 11.81
C LYS A 279 -8.69 -22.51 11.94
N ILE A 280 -8.07 -22.74 13.09
CA ILE A 280 -6.69 -22.33 13.34
C ILE A 280 -5.80 -23.54 13.56
N THR A 281 -4.75 -23.63 12.76
CA THR A 281 -3.64 -24.56 12.91
C THR A 281 -2.41 -23.76 13.36
N LEU A 282 -1.99 -23.95 14.60
CA LEU A 282 -0.80 -23.33 15.17
C LEU A 282 0.37 -24.31 15.12
N VAL A 283 1.48 -23.90 14.54
CA VAL A 283 2.74 -24.65 14.50
C VAL A 283 3.83 -23.81 15.15
N LEU A 284 4.43 -24.34 16.21
CA LEU A 284 5.51 -23.66 16.93
C LEU A 284 6.88 -24.04 16.34
N VAL A 285 7.64 -23.03 15.93
CA VAL A 285 8.95 -23.17 15.28
C VAL A 285 9.98 -22.29 16.01
N PRO A 286 10.46 -22.71 17.19
CA PRO A 286 11.53 -22.00 17.88
C PRO A 286 12.87 -22.19 17.15
N PRO A 287 13.76 -21.17 17.12
CA PRO A 287 15.14 -21.34 16.68
C PRO A 287 15.94 -22.26 17.62
N PRO A 288 17.06 -22.84 17.14
CA PRO A 288 17.86 -23.77 17.94
C PRO A 288 18.55 -23.11 19.14
N SER A 289 18.79 -21.79 19.08
CA SER A 289 19.41 -21.02 20.16
C SER A 289 18.98 -19.56 20.08
N TYR A 290 19.04 -18.86 21.22
CA TYR A 290 18.83 -17.41 21.32
C TYR A 290 20.09 -16.75 21.87
N ASP A 291 20.60 -15.73 21.18
CA ASP A 291 21.80 -14.99 21.59
C ASP A 291 21.52 -14.03 22.76
N GLU A 292 20.29 -13.55 22.86
CA GLU A 292 19.82 -12.65 23.91
C GLU A 292 18.48 -13.12 24.48
N PHE A 293 18.11 -12.57 25.64
CA PHE A 293 16.81 -12.85 26.23
C PHE A 293 15.68 -12.38 25.29
N PRO A 294 14.81 -13.28 24.81
CA PRO A 294 14.02 -13.03 23.61
C PRO A 294 12.81 -12.11 23.83
N LEU A 295 12.22 -12.10 25.03
CA LEU A 295 11.05 -11.28 25.36
C LEU A 295 11.34 -10.33 26.51
N LYS A 296 11.54 -9.03 26.22
CA LYS A 296 11.80 -7.99 27.22
C LYS A 296 10.57 -7.16 27.59
N ARG A 297 9.37 -7.63 27.23
CA ARG A 297 8.11 -6.88 27.35
C ARG A 297 6.91 -7.76 27.69
N PHE A 298 5.91 -7.14 28.32
CA PHE A 298 4.57 -7.70 28.50
C PHE A 298 3.65 -7.12 27.42
N TYR A 299 2.77 -7.96 26.87
CA TYR A 299 1.92 -7.58 25.75
C TYR A 299 0.47 -8.04 25.94
N ARG A 300 -0.48 -7.18 25.56
CA ARG A 300 -1.92 -7.48 25.51
C ARG A 300 -2.47 -6.91 24.21
N PHE A 301 -3.23 -7.74 23.49
CA PHE A 301 -3.93 -7.34 22.28
C PHE A 301 -5.40 -7.07 22.61
N LEU A 302 -5.89 -5.87 22.28
CA LEU A 302 -7.28 -5.47 22.50
C LEU A 302 -8.10 -5.73 21.23
N TRP A 303 -9.17 -6.52 21.35
CA TRP A 303 -10.16 -6.78 20.30
C TRP A 303 -11.48 -7.26 20.92
N GLY A 304 -12.60 -7.10 20.21
CA GLY A 304 -13.93 -7.50 20.68
C GLY A 304 -14.57 -6.43 21.56
N GLY A 305 -15.64 -5.78 21.07
CA GLY A 305 -16.25 -4.64 21.73
C GLY A 305 -17.74 -4.84 21.97
N THR A 306 -18.12 -5.04 23.23
CA THR A 306 -19.44 -4.61 23.74
C THR A 306 -19.39 -4.02 25.17
N SER A 307 -18.29 -4.15 25.93
CA SER A 307 -18.27 -3.64 27.33
C SER A 307 -16.95 -3.13 27.92
N SER A 308 -15.76 -3.34 27.33
CA SER A 308 -14.55 -2.73 27.88
C SER A 308 -13.49 -2.40 26.82
N SER A 309 -13.30 -1.11 26.52
CA SER A 309 -12.11 -0.57 25.84
C SER A 309 -10.88 -0.52 26.77
N LEU A 310 -10.85 -1.36 27.79
CA LEU A 310 -9.89 -1.34 28.89
C LEU A 310 -8.91 -2.51 28.73
N VAL A 311 -7.63 -2.22 28.92
CA VAL A 311 -6.57 -3.23 28.95
C VAL A 311 -5.94 -3.21 30.32
N GLU A 312 -6.07 -4.33 31.04
CA GLU A 312 -5.52 -4.49 32.39
C GLU A 312 -4.33 -5.45 32.38
N PHE A 313 -3.29 -5.08 33.13
CA PHE A 313 -2.12 -5.91 33.38
C PHE A 313 -2.05 -6.26 34.85
N ASP A 314 -2.51 -7.46 35.20
CA ASP A 314 -2.47 -7.94 36.57
C ASP A 314 -1.13 -8.55 36.93
N ARG A 315 -0.74 -8.38 38.21
CA ARG A 315 0.42 -9.04 38.83
C ARG A 315 1.75 -8.79 38.09
N LEU A 316 1.93 -7.58 37.57
CA LEU A 316 3.22 -7.15 37.02
C LEU A 316 4.31 -7.12 38.11
N PRO A 317 5.58 -7.40 37.76
CA PRO A 317 6.69 -7.27 38.69
C PRO A 317 6.82 -5.84 39.22
N ARG A 318 7.00 -5.67 40.54
CA ARG A 318 7.09 -4.34 41.18
C ARG A 318 8.49 -3.72 41.23
N HIS A 319 9.53 -4.54 41.06
CA HIS A 319 10.92 -4.09 41.15
C HIS A 319 11.46 -3.41 39.88
N PRO A 320 11.21 -3.91 38.65
CA PRO A 320 11.68 -3.21 37.46
C PRO A 320 10.83 -1.97 37.18
N VAL A 321 11.47 -0.93 36.64
CA VAL A 321 10.76 0.21 36.07
C VAL A 321 10.16 -0.21 34.74
N LEU A 322 8.86 -0.01 34.58
CA LEU A 322 8.14 -0.36 33.37
C LEU A 322 7.82 0.89 32.54
N THR A 323 7.88 0.74 31.23
CA THR A 323 7.48 1.77 30.27
C THR A 323 6.28 1.27 29.50
N LEU A 324 5.21 2.06 29.49
CA LEU A 324 4.01 1.78 28.71
C LEU A 324 4.21 2.25 27.27
N ASN A 325 3.98 1.35 26.32
CA ASN A 325 3.97 1.65 24.90
C ASN A 325 2.69 1.12 24.26
N ILE A 326 2.17 1.84 23.26
CA ILE A 326 0.98 1.45 22.51
C ILE A 326 1.36 1.17 21.05
N GLU A 327 1.09 -0.06 20.60
CA GLU A 327 1.26 -0.43 19.20
C GLU A 327 -0.06 -0.22 18.45
N THR A 328 -0.05 0.75 17.53
CA THR A 328 -1.23 1.10 16.75
C THR A 328 -0.98 0.87 15.26
N PRO A 329 -2.04 0.65 14.45
CA PRO A 329 -1.93 0.69 13.00
C PRO A 329 -1.20 1.95 12.52
N GLU A 330 -0.55 1.86 11.36
CA GLU A 330 0.18 2.99 10.76
C GLU A 330 -0.72 4.21 10.63
N LEU A 331 -1.95 3.96 10.17
CA LEU A 331 -2.96 4.97 9.92
C LEU A 331 -3.42 5.78 11.12
N TRP A 332 -3.10 5.35 12.34
CA TRP A 332 -3.66 5.97 13.54
C TRP A 332 -2.62 6.90 14.18
N ASN A 333 -2.96 8.18 14.25
CA ASN A 333 -2.28 9.14 15.11
C ASN A 333 -2.90 9.07 16.51
N VAL A 334 -2.28 8.32 17.39
CA VAL A 334 -2.77 8.10 18.76
C VAL A 334 -2.03 8.99 19.74
N GLN A 335 -2.80 9.66 20.59
CA GLN A 335 -2.30 10.59 21.59
C GLN A 335 -2.73 10.17 22.99
N MET A 336 -1.86 10.43 23.96
CA MET A 336 -2.22 10.34 25.37
C MET A 336 -3.05 11.55 25.79
N VAL A 337 -4.20 11.29 26.42
CA VAL A 337 -5.14 12.31 26.91
C VAL A 337 -5.02 12.51 28.41
N GLN A 338 -4.80 11.42 29.15
CA GLN A 338 -4.70 11.46 30.60
C GLN A 338 -3.78 10.35 31.09
N SER A 339 -3.01 10.64 32.15
CA SER A 339 -2.22 9.65 32.88
C SER A 339 -2.13 10.07 34.34
N ASP A 340 -2.24 9.12 35.27
CA ASP A 340 -2.04 9.34 36.71
C ASP A 340 -0.56 9.35 37.12
N VAL A 341 0.29 8.67 36.34
CA VAL A 341 1.72 8.54 36.59
C VAL A 341 2.56 8.83 35.35
N ASP A 342 3.87 8.92 35.54
CA ASP A 342 4.80 8.91 34.43
C ASP A 342 4.83 7.53 33.75
N ILE A 343 4.20 7.43 32.58
CA ILE A 343 4.09 6.19 31.81
C ILE A 343 5.45 5.64 31.33
N ASP A 344 6.51 6.45 31.38
CA ASP A 344 7.86 6.01 31.07
C ASP A 344 8.58 5.42 32.30
N ASN A 345 8.06 5.65 33.51
CA ASN A 345 8.66 5.24 34.78
C ASN A 345 7.63 4.63 35.75
N ILE A 346 6.91 3.60 35.31
CA ILE A 346 5.88 2.94 36.10
C ILE A 346 6.53 2.00 37.13
N GLN A 347 6.26 2.23 38.41
CA GLN A 347 6.70 1.38 39.54
C GLN A 347 5.55 0.91 40.44
N GLN A 348 4.35 1.47 40.24
CA GLN A 348 3.16 1.22 41.03
C GLN A 348 1.95 1.05 40.11
N ASN A 349 0.75 0.94 40.69
CA ASN A 349 -0.48 0.93 39.90
C ASN A 349 -0.57 2.23 39.09
N ALA A 350 -0.96 2.08 37.82
CA ALA A 350 -0.94 3.13 36.82
C ALA A 350 -2.15 2.98 35.90
N SER A 351 -2.68 4.11 35.45
CA SER A 351 -3.78 4.21 34.51
C SER A 351 -3.49 5.32 33.49
N ALA A 352 -3.61 4.98 32.20
CA ALA A 352 -3.43 5.92 31.12
C ALA A 352 -4.52 5.76 30.07
N THR A 353 -5.04 6.89 29.59
CA THR A 353 -6.09 6.95 28.58
C THR A 353 -5.53 7.53 27.28
N PHE A 354 -5.76 6.82 26.18
CA PHE A 354 -5.34 7.21 24.84
C PHE A 354 -6.55 7.49 23.96
N THR A 355 -6.39 8.39 22.99
CA THR A 355 -7.38 8.67 21.95
C THR A 355 -6.74 8.66 20.57
N ILE A 356 -7.53 8.31 19.56
CA ILE A 356 -7.13 8.51 18.16
C ILE A 356 -7.45 9.97 17.84
N LYS A 357 -6.40 10.80 17.70
CA LYS A 357 -6.55 12.23 17.40
C LYS A 357 -6.92 12.44 15.93
N ASP A 358 -6.18 11.77 15.03
CA ASP A 358 -6.37 11.85 13.58
C ASP A 358 -6.13 10.48 12.93
N VAL A 359 -6.65 10.33 11.72
CA VAL A 359 -6.31 9.23 10.81
C VAL A 359 -5.39 9.77 9.72
N LEU A 360 -4.47 8.95 9.22
CA LEU A 360 -3.56 9.37 8.17
C LEU A 360 -4.17 9.13 6.78
N VAL A 361 -3.99 10.12 5.91
CA VAL A 361 -4.09 9.96 4.47
C VAL A 361 -2.67 9.79 3.95
N TYR A 362 -2.34 8.60 3.47
CA TYR A 362 -1.00 8.31 2.95
C TYR A 362 -1.08 7.65 1.59
N GLY A 363 0.01 7.73 0.85
CA GLY A 363 0.03 7.24 -0.51
C GLY A 363 1.41 7.23 -1.14
N GLN A 364 1.40 6.88 -2.42
CA GLN A 364 2.53 6.99 -3.31
C GLN A 364 2.19 8.01 -4.38
N CYS A 365 3.13 8.89 -4.67
CA CYS A 365 3.04 9.86 -5.75
C CYS A 365 4.02 9.46 -6.86
N VAL A 366 3.52 9.46 -8.10
CA VAL A 366 4.26 9.04 -9.28
C VAL A 366 4.14 10.12 -10.34
N ASP A 367 5.28 10.57 -10.85
CA ASP A 367 5.37 11.48 -11.99
C ASP A 367 5.31 10.68 -13.30
N LYS A 368 4.23 10.87 -14.04
CA LYS A 368 3.96 10.29 -15.36
C LYS A 368 4.17 11.28 -16.50
N THR A 369 4.97 12.32 -16.31
CA THR A 369 5.40 13.23 -17.40
C THR A 369 6.00 12.40 -18.53
N ASN A 370 6.93 11.51 -18.18
CA ASN A 370 7.29 10.40 -19.03
C ASN A 370 6.41 9.20 -18.68
N ALA A 371 5.36 8.96 -19.47
CA ALA A 371 4.42 7.87 -19.25
C ALA A 371 5.10 6.48 -19.28
N GLN A 372 6.29 6.36 -19.88
CA GLN A 372 7.03 5.11 -20.04
C GLN A 372 8.01 4.87 -18.89
N TYR A 373 8.63 5.93 -18.36
CA TYR A 373 9.53 5.86 -17.20
C TYR A 373 8.97 6.74 -16.08
N PRO A 374 8.01 6.22 -15.29
CA PRO A 374 7.50 6.95 -14.16
C PRO A 374 8.61 7.23 -13.17
N THR A 375 8.75 8.48 -12.77
CA THR A 375 9.72 8.90 -11.75
C THR A 375 9.01 9.24 -10.45
N LEU A 376 9.75 9.29 -9.35
CA LEU A 376 9.21 9.69 -8.06
C LEU A 376 9.48 11.19 -7.88
N PRO A 377 8.44 12.04 -7.76
CA PRO A 377 8.59 13.49 -7.70
C PRO A 377 9.06 13.93 -6.31
N ASN A 378 10.31 13.63 -5.99
CA ASN A 378 10.94 14.01 -4.72
C ASN A 378 10.94 15.54 -4.55
N GLY A 379 10.42 16.02 -3.43
CA GLY A 379 10.29 17.45 -3.17
C GLY A 379 8.96 18.07 -3.59
N LEU A 380 8.05 17.31 -4.21
CA LEU A 380 6.72 17.83 -4.54
C LEU A 380 5.95 18.13 -3.25
N GLN A 381 5.47 19.36 -3.15
CA GLN A 381 4.64 19.83 -2.05
C GLN A 381 3.19 19.45 -2.30
N LEU A 382 2.51 18.91 -1.29
CA LEU A 382 1.10 18.52 -1.34
C LEU A 382 0.36 19.19 -0.21
N VAL A 383 -0.86 19.67 -0.47
CA VAL A 383 -1.72 20.30 0.53
C VAL A 383 -3.02 19.51 0.68
N LEU A 384 -3.34 19.15 1.91
CA LEU A 384 -4.66 18.67 2.31
C LEU A 384 -5.50 19.84 2.79
N GLU A 385 -6.55 20.15 2.03
CA GLU A 385 -7.57 21.11 2.42
C GLU A 385 -8.85 20.38 2.84
N ARG A 386 -9.41 20.84 3.95
CA ARG A 386 -10.74 20.44 4.39
C ARG A 386 -11.51 21.67 4.84
N SER A 387 -12.72 21.82 4.31
CA SER A 387 -13.64 22.89 4.67
C SER A 387 -14.97 22.27 5.10
N VAL A 388 -15.24 22.27 6.41
CA VAL A 388 -16.53 21.83 6.96
C VAL A 388 -17.13 22.97 7.77
N ALA A 389 -18.25 23.53 7.29
CA ALA A 389 -18.90 24.70 7.87
C ALA A 389 -17.93 25.89 8.04
N LYS A 390 -17.55 26.24 9.28
CA LYS A 390 -16.58 27.31 9.59
C LYS A 390 -15.17 26.79 9.91
N LEU A 391 -14.97 25.47 9.92
CA LEU A 391 -13.68 24.86 10.24
C LEU A 391 -12.91 24.61 8.95
N HIS A 392 -11.85 25.39 8.74
CA HIS A 392 -10.87 25.17 7.68
C HIS A 392 -9.64 24.50 8.28
N SER A 393 -9.28 23.33 7.75
CA SER A 393 -8.05 22.64 8.08
C SER A 393 -7.13 22.65 6.87
N HIS A 394 -5.91 23.11 7.08
CA HIS A 394 -4.83 23.14 6.10
C HIS A 394 -3.66 22.33 6.66
N LYS A 395 -3.25 21.28 5.95
CA LYS A 395 -2.11 20.45 6.30
C LYS A 395 -1.26 20.24 5.06
N ASP A 396 0.05 20.38 5.18
CA ASP A 396 0.98 20.29 4.09
C ASP A 396 2.03 19.21 4.35
N THR A 397 2.60 18.67 3.26
CA THR A 397 3.69 17.70 3.32
C THR A 397 4.51 17.72 2.03
N VAL A 398 5.63 17.01 2.04
CA VAL A 398 6.50 16.81 0.88
C VAL A 398 6.52 15.32 0.51
N VAL A 399 6.52 15.05 -0.80
CA VAL A 399 6.73 13.71 -1.35
C VAL A 399 8.18 13.29 -1.18
N MET A 400 8.39 12.16 -0.50
CA MET A 400 9.70 11.56 -0.28
C MET A 400 10.22 10.85 -1.54
N LYS A 401 11.54 10.86 -1.72
CA LYS A 401 12.23 10.08 -2.76
C LYS A 401 11.90 8.59 -2.71
N ASN A 402 11.78 8.03 -1.51
CA ASN A 402 11.55 6.60 -1.33
C ASN A 402 10.07 6.30 -1.57
N LEU A 403 9.77 5.44 -2.55
CA LEU A 403 8.43 4.99 -2.91
C LEU A 403 7.44 6.12 -3.30
N GLY A 404 7.91 7.37 -3.48
CA GLY A 404 7.02 8.52 -3.65
C GLY A 404 6.13 8.74 -2.44
N TYR A 405 6.58 8.35 -1.25
CA TYR A 405 5.74 8.30 -0.06
C TYR A 405 5.36 9.71 0.43
N PHE A 406 4.09 9.88 0.80
CA PHE A 406 3.61 11.05 1.52
C PHE A 406 2.59 10.62 2.59
N GLN A 407 2.43 11.44 3.63
CA GLN A 407 1.37 11.27 4.62
C GLN A 407 0.86 12.63 5.09
N LEU A 408 -0.45 12.71 5.34
CA LEU A 408 -1.15 13.90 5.81
C LEU A 408 -2.11 13.49 6.93
N GLN A 409 -2.18 14.29 8.00
CA GLN A 409 -3.14 14.08 9.08
C GLN A 409 -4.52 14.55 8.63
N ALA A 410 -5.51 13.68 8.71
CA ALA A 410 -6.87 13.96 8.32
C ALA A 410 -7.85 13.51 9.40
N ALA A 411 -8.93 14.28 9.55
CA ALA A 411 -10.08 13.85 10.32
C ALA A 411 -11.16 13.29 9.38
N PRO A 412 -12.04 12.40 9.87
CA PRO A 412 -13.05 11.74 9.03
C PRO A 412 -13.95 12.73 8.28
N GLY A 413 -14.28 12.40 7.03
CA GLY A 413 -15.12 13.19 6.13
C GLY A 413 -14.44 13.50 4.79
N ASP A 414 -15.05 14.43 4.06
CA ASP A 414 -14.56 14.88 2.75
C ASP A 414 -13.37 15.83 2.91
N ALA A 415 -12.29 15.53 2.19
CA ALA A 415 -11.10 16.35 2.09
C ALA A 415 -10.61 16.38 0.63
N ARG A 416 -9.68 17.28 0.32
CA ARG A 416 -9.02 17.35 -0.98
C ARG A 416 -7.52 17.42 -0.79
N VAL A 417 -6.78 16.56 -1.48
CA VAL A 417 -5.33 16.70 -1.64
C VAL A 417 -5.12 17.46 -2.93
N ASP A 418 -4.79 18.74 -2.83
CA ASP A 418 -4.81 19.72 -3.91
C ASP A 418 -6.14 19.68 -4.69
N THR A 419 -6.16 19.04 -5.87
CA THR A 419 -7.34 18.91 -6.73
C THR A 419 -8.04 17.56 -6.59
N VAL A 420 -7.41 16.58 -5.94
CA VAL A 420 -7.91 15.19 -5.86
C VAL A 420 -8.84 15.03 -4.65
N PRO A 421 -10.11 14.65 -4.84
CA PRO A 421 -11.02 14.40 -3.73
C PRO A 421 -10.62 13.11 -2.99
N VAL A 422 -10.58 13.19 -1.66
CA VAL A 422 -10.27 12.06 -0.77
C VAL A 422 -11.34 12.00 0.31
N ILE A 423 -11.97 10.84 0.46
CA ILE A 423 -12.98 10.60 1.50
C ILE A 423 -12.37 9.71 2.56
N VAL A 424 -12.29 10.22 3.79
CA VAL A 424 -11.82 9.46 4.95
C VAL A 424 -13.02 8.91 5.71
N TYR A 425 -13.34 7.64 5.50
CA TYR A 425 -14.53 6.99 6.08
C TYR A 425 -14.23 5.71 6.88
N ASP A 426 -13.00 5.18 6.79
CA ASP A 426 -12.58 3.95 7.48
C ASP A 426 -11.23 4.16 8.18
N PHE A 427 -11.00 3.38 9.23
CA PHE A 427 -9.71 3.20 9.90
C PHE A 427 -8.67 2.48 9.03
N LEU A 428 -9.13 1.84 7.95
CA LEU A 428 -8.32 1.28 6.87
C LEU A 428 -8.48 2.17 5.62
N SER A 429 -7.82 3.32 5.59
CA SER A 429 -7.80 4.14 4.38
C SER A 429 -7.02 3.44 3.28
N LYS A 430 -7.58 3.46 2.07
CA LYS A 430 -6.92 2.96 0.86
C LYS A 430 -5.67 3.78 0.60
N THR A 431 -4.53 3.13 0.36
CA THR A 431 -3.30 3.80 -0.08
C THR A 431 -3.61 4.61 -1.33
N LEU A 432 -3.43 5.92 -1.26
CA LEU A 432 -3.65 6.79 -2.42
C LEU A 432 -2.51 6.60 -3.42
N GLN A 433 -2.86 6.50 -4.70
CA GLN A 433 -1.91 6.52 -5.80
C GLN A 433 -2.15 7.83 -6.55
N LEU A 434 -1.29 8.81 -6.32
CA LEU A 434 -1.35 10.11 -6.98
C LEU A 434 -0.48 10.08 -8.22
N GLU A 435 -1.07 10.39 -9.37
CA GLU A 435 -0.36 10.49 -10.64
C GLU A 435 -0.28 11.96 -11.04
N VAL A 436 0.93 12.47 -11.16
CA VAL A 436 1.19 13.87 -11.52
C VAL A 436 1.91 13.96 -12.85
N LYS A 437 1.80 15.11 -13.51
CA LYS A 437 2.55 15.44 -14.72
C LYS A 437 3.09 16.86 -14.58
N LYS A 438 4.33 17.07 -14.98
CA LYS A 438 4.95 18.39 -15.09
C LYS A 438 4.23 19.18 -16.18
N GLN A 439 4.26 20.49 -16.01
CA GLN A 439 3.68 21.40 -16.99
C GLN A 439 4.50 21.36 -18.30
N PRO A 440 3.86 21.56 -19.47
CA PRO A 440 4.56 21.60 -20.75
C PRO A 440 5.70 22.62 -20.73
N GLY A 441 6.91 22.19 -21.11
CA GLY A 441 8.12 23.04 -21.11
C GLY A 441 8.95 23.02 -19.82
N GLN A 442 8.43 22.46 -18.72
CA GLN A 442 9.15 22.31 -17.44
C GLN A 442 9.64 20.88 -17.17
N GLU A 443 9.68 20.02 -18.19
CA GLU A 443 9.99 18.60 -18.04
C GLU A 443 11.40 18.35 -17.45
N GLY A 444 12.37 19.19 -17.81
CA GLY A 444 13.75 19.14 -17.30
C GLY A 444 13.97 19.76 -15.92
N VAL A 445 12.97 20.42 -15.34
CA VAL A 445 13.11 21.11 -14.04
C VAL A 445 13.12 20.08 -12.91
N ARG A 446 14.09 20.20 -12.00
CA ARG A 446 14.15 19.43 -10.76
C ARG A 446 13.49 20.24 -9.64
N LEU A 447 12.60 19.60 -8.88
CA LEU A 447 11.78 20.26 -7.85
C LEU A 447 12.60 20.80 -6.67
N LEU A 448 13.76 20.21 -6.40
CA LEU A 448 14.63 20.55 -5.27
C LEU A 448 15.79 21.48 -5.65
N ASP A 449 15.94 21.82 -6.94
CA ASP A 449 17.01 22.72 -7.36
C ASP A 449 16.50 24.16 -7.19
N ASP A 450 17.23 24.97 -6.42
CA ASP A 450 16.95 26.40 -6.19
C ASP A 450 17.19 27.23 -7.47
N GLY A 451 16.33 27.04 -8.47
CA GLY A 451 16.22 27.93 -9.62
C GLY A 451 15.57 29.26 -9.23
N PRO A 452 15.83 30.37 -9.95
CA PRO A 452 15.24 31.68 -9.68
C PRO A 452 13.70 31.73 -9.77
N GLU A 453 13.06 30.67 -10.27
CA GLU A 453 11.61 30.51 -10.43
C GLU A 453 10.97 29.50 -9.45
N ALA A 454 11.73 28.94 -8.49
CA ALA A 454 11.14 28.03 -7.51
C ALA A 454 10.04 28.77 -6.71
N PRO A 455 8.78 28.26 -6.68
CA PRO A 455 7.72 28.89 -5.92
C PRO A 455 8.05 28.79 -4.43
N LYS A 456 8.55 29.88 -3.86
CA LYS A 456 8.67 30.02 -2.41
C LYS A 456 7.27 30.09 -1.83
N ALA A 457 7.01 29.28 -0.81
CA ALA A 457 5.80 29.40 -0.01
C ALA A 457 5.61 30.87 0.43
N PRO A 458 4.36 31.36 0.57
CA PRO A 458 4.14 32.73 0.99
C PRO A 458 4.91 33.02 2.28
N ALA A 459 5.84 33.98 2.21
CA ALA A 459 6.73 34.31 3.31
C ALA A 459 5.91 34.66 4.55
N GLN A 460 5.99 33.80 5.57
CA GLN A 460 5.52 34.15 6.91
C GLN A 460 6.46 35.23 7.48
N PRO A 461 5.98 36.08 8.42
CA PRO A 461 6.86 37.01 9.12
C PRO A 461 8.09 36.26 9.66
N GLU A 462 9.28 36.88 9.64
CA GLU A 462 10.54 36.28 10.12
C GLU A 462 10.48 35.97 11.63
N GLU A 463 9.80 34.90 12.00
CA GLU A 463 9.75 34.34 13.34
C GLU A 463 10.95 33.43 13.54
N THR A 464 11.69 33.62 14.64
CA THR A 464 12.82 32.74 14.96
C THR A 464 12.24 31.42 15.45
N SER A 465 12.27 30.39 14.60
CA SER A 465 11.75 29.07 14.94
C SER A 465 12.80 28.27 15.71
N VAL A 466 12.46 27.96 16.97
CA VAL A 466 13.28 27.12 17.84
C VAL A 466 12.58 25.78 17.99
N TRP A 467 13.28 24.72 17.65
CA TRP A 467 12.83 23.36 17.87
C TRP A 467 13.59 22.75 19.02
N THR A 468 12.87 21.97 19.80
CA THR A 468 13.42 21.31 20.97
C THR A 468 12.82 19.92 21.00
N SER A 469 13.59 18.95 21.49
CA SER A 469 13.05 17.63 21.73
C SER A 469 13.48 17.13 23.10
N LEU A 470 12.57 16.39 23.71
CA LEU A 470 12.82 15.69 24.97
C LEU A 470 13.74 14.50 24.66
N VAL A 471 15.02 14.60 25.00
CA VAL A 471 15.87 13.39 25.10
C VAL A 471 15.70 12.87 26.50
N GLN A 472 15.49 11.57 26.69
CA GLN A 472 15.41 11.02 28.03
C GLN A 472 16.38 9.86 28.23
N TRP A 473 17.36 10.07 29.11
CA TRP A 473 18.17 9.02 29.73
C TRP A 473 18.01 9.08 31.25
N GLY A 474 17.67 7.96 31.88
CA GLY A 474 17.80 7.73 33.33
C GLY A 474 16.94 8.54 34.32
N ALA A 475 16.26 9.61 33.90
CA ALA A 475 15.39 10.43 34.76
C ALA A 475 14.00 10.64 34.16
N GLY A 476 12.98 10.91 34.99
CA GLY A 476 11.56 10.93 34.60
C GLY A 476 11.19 11.91 33.47
N ARG A 477 10.14 11.60 32.70
CA ARG A 477 9.65 12.43 31.58
C ARG A 477 9.30 13.83 32.06
N HIS A 478 8.67 13.89 33.24
CA HIS A 478 8.33 15.14 33.90
C HIS A 478 9.54 15.98 34.31
N LEU A 479 10.70 15.37 34.58
CA LEU A 479 11.93 16.13 34.85
C LEU A 479 12.37 16.87 33.59
N TYR A 480 12.41 16.17 32.45
CA TYR A 480 12.79 16.77 31.18
C TYR A 480 11.78 17.80 30.69
N GLU A 481 10.48 17.59 30.94
CA GLU A 481 9.46 18.62 30.69
C GLU A 481 9.65 19.87 31.55
N ARG A 482 10.10 19.70 32.80
CA ARG A 482 10.45 20.83 33.66
C ARG A 482 11.70 21.56 33.16
N MET A 483 12.74 20.82 32.76
CA MET A 483 13.95 21.39 32.15
C MET A 483 13.62 22.13 30.85
N LEU A 484 12.75 21.56 30.02
CA LEU A 484 12.24 22.17 28.81
C LEU A 484 11.59 23.54 29.08
N LYS A 485 10.72 23.64 30.10
CA LYS A 485 10.12 24.93 30.51
C LYS A 485 11.19 25.95 30.89
N LEU A 486 12.24 25.53 31.60
CA LEU A 486 13.35 26.41 31.99
C LEU A 486 14.18 26.84 30.78
N MET A 487 14.45 25.93 29.84
CA MET A 487 15.16 26.21 28.61
C MET A 487 14.38 27.25 27.77
N MET A 488 13.08 27.03 27.54
CA MET A 488 12.23 27.98 26.81
C MET A 488 12.20 29.36 27.48
N LEU A 489 12.05 29.40 28.81
CA LEU A 489 12.09 30.64 29.57
C LEU A 489 13.47 31.33 29.49
N SER A 490 14.56 30.55 29.43
CA SER A 490 15.91 31.10 29.26
C SER A 490 16.10 31.79 27.92
N VAL A 491 15.53 31.24 26.84
CA VAL A 491 15.54 31.86 25.50
C VAL A 491 14.76 33.17 25.50
N LEU A 492 13.52 33.16 25.99
CA LEU A 492 12.66 34.35 26.01
C LEU A 492 13.23 35.50 26.85
N LYS A 493 13.98 35.19 27.91
CA LYS A 493 14.67 36.21 28.72
C LYS A 493 15.87 36.86 28.00
N ARG A 494 16.33 36.30 26.89
CA ARG A 494 17.57 36.72 26.19
C ARG A 494 17.32 37.33 24.82
N THR A 495 16.12 37.21 24.28
CA THR A 495 15.78 37.76 22.96
C THR A 495 14.52 38.61 23.04
N ASN A 496 14.50 39.70 22.28
CA ASN A 496 13.30 40.53 22.10
C ASN A 496 12.54 40.18 20.80
N ASN A 497 13.07 39.22 20.02
CA ASN A 497 12.46 38.78 18.77
C ASN A 497 11.32 37.79 19.06
N PRO A 498 10.30 37.70 18.18
CA PRO A 498 9.28 36.66 18.27
C PRO A 498 9.94 35.28 18.09
N VAL A 499 9.69 34.39 19.05
CA VAL A 499 10.21 33.02 19.05
C VAL A 499 9.05 32.04 19.06
N THR A 500 9.11 31.09 18.14
CA THR A 500 8.15 29.99 18.02
C THR A 500 8.81 28.69 18.43
N PHE A 501 8.28 28.05 19.48
CA PHE A 501 8.77 26.78 20.01
C PHE A 501 8.02 25.60 19.40
N TRP A 502 8.73 24.74 18.69
CA TRP A 502 8.18 23.52 18.11
C TRP A 502 8.49 22.31 18.99
N LEU A 503 7.47 21.52 19.34
CA LEU A 503 7.60 20.35 20.21
C LEU A 503 6.94 19.11 19.60
N LEU A 504 7.54 17.94 19.82
CA LEU A 504 6.99 16.66 19.38
C LEU A 504 5.84 16.20 20.28
N GLU A 505 4.62 16.23 19.74
CA GLU A 505 3.39 15.99 20.51
C GLU A 505 3.33 14.60 21.17
N ASN A 506 3.83 13.57 20.49
CA ASN A 506 3.71 12.16 20.92
C ASN A 506 4.49 11.86 22.21
N PHE A 507 5.52 12.65 22.51
CA PHE A 507 6.42 12.40 23.63
C PHE A 507 6.12 13.26 24.86
N LEU A 508 5.16 14.19 24.75
CA LEU A 508 4.74 15.06 25.84
C LEU A 508 3.66 14.42 26.71
N SER A 509 3.71 14.68 28.00
CA SER A 509 2.70 14.32 28.97
C SER A 509 1.41 15.13 28.78
N PRO A 510 0.25 14.57 29.16
CA PRO A 510 -1.00 15.31 29.18
C PRO A 510 -0.94 16.59 30.00
N ASP A 511 -0.27 16.55 31.15
CA ASP A 511 -0.12 17.70 32.04
C ASP A 511 0.65 18.84 31.37
N PHE A 512 1.71 18.50 30.64
CA PHE A 512 2.44 19.48 29.85
C PHE A 512 1.54 20.10 28.78
N LYS A 513 0.84 19.27 27.98
CA LYS A 513 -0.07 19.72 26.92
C LYS A 513 -1.16 20.65 27.45
N ASN A 514 -1.76 20.32 28.59
CA ASN A 514 -2.77 21.15 29.25
C ASN A 514 -2.18 22.47 29.77
N SER A 515 -0.90 22.48 30.16
CA SER A 515 -0.21 23.69 30.61
C SER A 515 0.22 24.64 29.48
N VAL A 516 0.18 24.21 28.21
CA VAL A 516 0.64 25.02 27.07
C VAL A 516 -0.10 26.36 27.02
N ALA A 517 -1.44 26.37 27.05
CA ALA A 517 -2.21 27.61 26.96
C ALA A 517 -1.88 28.61 28.09
N ALA A 518 -1.66 28.10 29.31
CA ALA A 518 -1.25 28.93 30.45
C ALA A 518 0.17 29.50 30.25
N LEU A 519 1.11 28.68 29.75
CA LEU A 519 2.48 29.13 29.44
C LEU A 519 2.50 30.21 28.36
N GLN A 520 1.67 30.06 27.32
CA GLN A 520 1.53 31.06 26.26
C GLN A 520 0.96 32.38 26.79
N ALA A 521 -0.06 32.32 27.65
CA ALA A 521 -0.69 33.51 28.22
C ALA A 521 0.19 34.24 29.25
N GLU A 522 0.90 33.51 30.11
CA GLU A 522 1.69 34.10 31.20
C GLU A 522 3.05 34.62 30.73
N PHE A 523 3.74 33.86 29.86
CA PHE A 523 5.10 34.17 29.43
C PHE A 523 5.19 34.68 27.99
N GLY A 524 4.06 34.80 27.28
CA GLY A 524 4.02 35.23 25.89
C GLY A 524 4.72 34.26 24.93
N MET A 525 4.82 32.98 25.29
CA MET A 525 5.47 31.97 24.44
C MET A 525 4.57 31.63 23.25
N ASP A 526 5.10 31.48 22.03
CA ASP A 526 4.40 30.76 20.96
C ASP A 526 4.86 29.29 20.97
N ILE A 527 3.94 28.34 21.17
CA ILE A 527 4.24 26.92 21.29
C ILE A 527 3.37 26.17 20.28
N ARG A 528 4.02 25.48 19.35
CA ARG A 528 3.36 24.70 18.29
C ARG A 528 3.74 23.22 18.41
N LEU A 529 2.73 22.36 18.36
CA LEU A 529 2.91 20.92 18.48
C LEU A 529 2.93 20.27 17.09
N VAL A 530 3.96 19.47 16.84
CA VAL A 530 4.14 18.73 15.59
C VAL A 530 4.20 17.24 15.85
N THR A 531 3.75 16.46 14.88
CA THR A 531 3.83 15.01 14.94
C THR A 531 3.88 14.44 13.52
N TYR A 532 4.59 13.33 13.37
CA TYR A 532 4.74 12.62 12.12
C TYR A 532 4.76 11.13 12.44
N LYS A 533 4.05 10.28 11.68
CA LYS A 533 4.06 8.84 11.95
C LYS A 533 5.27 8.18 11.30
N TRP A 534 5.93 7.28 12.02
CA TRP A 534 7.01 6.46 11.47
C TRP A 534 6.49 5.53 10.35
N PRO A 535 6.92 5.72 9.08
CA PRO A 535 6.41 4.95 7.95
C PRO A 535 6.74 3.46 8.07
N ASN A 536 5.85 2.58 7.61
CA ASN A 536 6.05 1.13 7.73
C ASN A 536 7.22 0.58 6.89
N TRP A 537 7.53 1.22 5.77
CA TRP A 537 8.67 0.84 4.92
C TRP A 537 10.02 1.21 5.55
N LEU A 538 10.03 2.15 6.50
CA LEU A 538 11.25 2.57 7.19
C LEU A 538 11.46 1.67 8.42
N ARG A 539 12.67 1.11 8.55
CA ARG A 539 13.02 0.20 9.65
C ARG A 539 12.73 0.84 11.01
N ARG A 540 11.80 0.23 11.75
CA ARG A 540 11.41 0.68 13.09
C ARG A 540 12.48 0.38 14.13
N GLN A 541 12.53 1.21 15.16
CA GLN A 541 13.32 0.98 16.37
C GLN A 541 12.39 0.49 17.49
N THR A 542 12.89 -0.40 18.34
CA THR A 542 12.15 -0.94 19.49
C THR A 542 12.30 -0.05 20.73
N ASP A 543 13.50 0.50 20.93
CA ASP A 543 13.81 1.39 22.04
C ASP A 543 13.29 2.81 21.80
N LYS A 544 12.56 3.37 22.78
CA LYS A 544 11.92 4.68 22.69
C LYS A 544 12.94 5.82 22.50
N GLN A 545 14.13 5.73 23.09
CA GLN A 545 15.18 6.75 22.93
C GLN A 545 15.68 6.78 21.49
N ARG A 546 15.92 5.60 20.90
CA ARG A 546 16.31 5.49 19.48
C ARG A 546 15.23 6.00 18.53
N ILE A 547 13.95 5.79 18.88
CA ILE A 547 12.83 6.38 18.13
C ILE A 547 12.93 7.91 18.17
N ILE A 548 13.10 8.51 19.36
CA ILE A 548 13.25 9.97 19.52
C ILE A 548 14.43 10.49 18.71
N TRP A 549 15.60 9.84 18.79
CA TRP A 549 16.77 10.22 17.99
C TRP A 549 16.51 10.15 16.47
N GLY A 550 15.76 9.14 16.02
CA GLY A 550 15.30 9.07 14.63
C GLY A 550 14.48 10.29 14.24
N TYR A 551 13.54 10.72 15.10
CA TYR A 551 12.75 11.93 14.88
C TYR A 551 13.60 13.21 14.83
N LYS A 552 14.76 13.22 15.50
CA LYS A 552 15.64 14.38 15.48
C LYS A 552 16.36 14.62 14.14
N ILE A 553 16.36 13.65 13.24
CA ILE A 553 17.19 13.73 12.03
C ILE A 553 16.51 13.23 10.75
N LEU A 554 15.66 12.19 10.84
CA LEU A 554 15.11 11.53 9.66
C LEU A 554 13.93 12.26 9.03
N PHE A 555 13.23 13.12 9.78
CA PHE A 555 11.95 13.70 9.36
C PHE A 555 11.95 15.24 9.37
N LEU A 556 13.12 15.88 9.36
CA LEU A 556 13.23 17.35 9.48
C LEU A 556 12.49 18.11 8.37
N ASP A 557 12.43 17.53 7.18
CA ASP A 557 11.79 18.08 5.98
C ASP A 557 10.26 17.95 5.99
N VAL A 558 9.72 16.95 6.69
CA VAL A 558 8.28 16.62 6.69
C VAL A 558 7.59 16.84 8.04
N LEU A 559 8.35 17.10 9.10
CA LEU A 559 7.82 17.31 10.44
C LEU A 559 7.22 18.71 10.62
N PHE A 560 7.76 19.70 9.91
CA PHE A 560 7.37 21.10 10.01
C PHE A 560 6.56 21.53 8.78
N PRO A 561 5.65 22.51 8.92
CA PRO A 561 4.97 23.10 7.79
C PRO A 561 5.95 23.73 6.79
N LEU A 562 5.56 23.78 5.52
CA LEU A 562 6.40 24.29 4.42
C LEU A 562 6.75 25.78 4.56
N GLY A 563 6.00 26.53 5.36
CA GLY A 563 6.28 27.94 5.66
C GLY A 563 7.43 28.17 6.63
N VAL A 564 8.06 27.11 7.17
CA VAL A 564 9.18 27.21 8.11
C VAL A 564 10.51 27.07 7.37
N ASP A 565 11.22 28.20 7.18
CA ASP A 565 12.45 28.23 6.38
C ASP A 565 13.69 27.66 7.11
N LYS A 566 13.80 27.91 8.42
CA LYS A 566 14.96 27.54 9.24
C LYS A 566 14.50 27.16 10.64
N ILE A 567 15.26 26.27 11.28
CA ILE A 567 14.98 25.81 12.65
C ILE A 567 16.30 25.68 13.42
N ILE A 568 16.30 26.12 14.67
CA ILE A 568 17.42 25.89 15.59
C ILE A 568 17.03 24.80 16.58
N TYR A 569 17.81 23.72 16.62
CA TYR A 569 17.62 22.65 17.60
C TYR A 569 18.33 22.99 18.91
N VAL A 570 17.60 22.93 20.04
CA VAL A 570 18.15 23.08 21.40
C VAL A 570 17.68 21.92 22.26
N ASP A 571 18.62 21.22 22.93
CA ASP A 571 18.27 20.15 23.85
C ASP A 571 17.55 20.69 25.12
N ALA A 572 16.61 19.91 25.64
CA ALA A 572 15.74 20.34 26.74
C ALA A 572 16.48 20.63 28.07
N ASP A 573 17.69 20.09 28.25
CA ASP A 573 18.52 20.27 29.44
C ASP A 573 19.49 21.48 29.34
N GLN A 574 19.51 22.17 28.20
CA GLN A 574 20.37 23.33 28.01
C GLN A 574 19.76 24.62 28.61
N VAL A 575 20.64 25.57 28.93
CA VAL A 575 20.26 26.93 29.36
C VAL A 575 20.91 27.93 28.43
N VAL A 576 20.09 28.70 27.72
CA VAL A 576 20.56 29.68 26.74
C VAL A 576 20.88 31.00 27.42
N ARG A 577 22.08 31.52 27.17
CA ARG A 577 22.57 32.80 27.74
C ARG A 577 22.85 33.88 26.69
N ALA A 578 22.89 33.52 25.42
CA ALA A 578 23.06 34.42 24.28
C ALA A 578 21.74 34.59 23.51
N ASP A 579 21.65 35.58 22.62
CA ASP A 579 20.51 35.73 21.73
C ASP A 579 20.60 34.73 20.58
N LEU A 580 19.61 33.84 20.45
CA LEU A 580 19.58 32.83 19.38
C LEU A 580 19.46 33.45 17.98
N LYS A 581 19.12 34.73 17.86
CA LYS A 581 19.12 35.42 16.57
C LYS A 581 20.50 35.38 15.90
N GLU A 582 21.59 35.34 16.67
CA GLU A 582 22.96 35.19 16.14
C GLU A 582 23.13 33.88 15.35
N LEU A 583 22.58 32.78 15.86
CA LEU A 583 22.58 31.49 15.15
C LEU A 583 21.62 31.49 13.97
N TRP A 584 20.49 32.21 14.09
CA TRP A 584 19.53 32.33 13.01
C TRP A 584 20.10 33.03 11.78
N THR A 585 20.89 34.10 11.99
CA THR A 585 21.50 34.89 10.91
C THR A 585 22.85 34.35 10.46
N MET A 586 23.38 33.31 11.10
CA MET A 586 24.63 32.66 10.70
C MET A 586 24.55 32.15 9.26
N ASP A 587 25.54 32.51 8.45
CA ASP A 587 25.71 32.00 7.10
C ASP A 587 26.21 30.54 7.16
N LEU A 588 25.47 29.64 6.54
CA LEU A 588 25.81 28.22 6.44
C LEU A 588 26.58 27.89 5.15
N HIS A 589 26.91 28.89 4.32
CA HIS A 589 27.68 28.73 3.09
C HIS A 589 27.09 27.67 2.14
N GLY A 590 25.77 27.69 1.97
CA GLY A 590 25.03 26.74 1.14
C GLY A 590 24.93 25.32 1.72
N LYS A 591 25.25 25.11 3.01
CA LYS A 591 25.03 23.83 3.71
C LYS A 591 23.64 23.79 4.33
N ALA A 592 23.03 22.60 4.33
CA ALA A 592 21.67 22.39 4.84
C ALA A 592 21.56 22.52 6.38
N TYR A 593 22.64 22.24 7.12
CA TYR A 593 22.67 22.31 8.58
C TYR A 593 24.07 22.63 9.11
N GLY A 594 24.14 23.20 10.32
CA GLY A 594 25.37 23.46 11.07
C GLY A 594 25.35 22.79 12.44
N TYR A 595 26.51 22.34 12.91
CA TYR A 595 26.70 21.72 14.22
C TYR A 595 27.88 22.38 14.93
N THR A 596 27.83 22.42 16.26
CA THR A 596 28.97 22.78 17.09
C THR A 596 29.94 21.59 17.18
N PRO A 597 31.25 21.77 16.96
CA PRO A 597 32.24 20.72 17.14
C PRO A 597 32.39 20.33 18.62
N PHE A 598 32.99 19.16 18.86
CA PHE A 598 33.31 18.64 20.20
C PHE A 598 34.53 19.32 20.82
#